data_AF-A0A511K988-F1
#
_entry.id   AF-A0A511K988-F1
#
_cell.length_a   1.000
_cell.length_b   1.000
_cell.length_c   1.000
_cell.angle_alpha   90.00
_cell.angle_beta   90.00
_cell.angle_gamma   90.00
#
_symmetry.space_group_name_H-M   'P 1'
#
loop_
_entity.id
_entity.type
_entity.pdbx_description
1 polymer ?
#
loop_
_entity_poly.entity_id
_entity_poly.type
_entity_poly.pdbx_seq_one_letter_code
_entity_poly.pdbx_strand_id
1 'polypeptide(L)'
;MGLAVSFMCASQLLLVARNQTNVEANDNDWYRKVAISRGRTFRNPYDLGWRQNFREVFNIGPVSEGRYPWITLFLPVAVPPAGDGWTWRKRMNWREYAMEFEDELTDEEEASEGEEF
;
A
#
# COMPACT_ATOMS: atom_id res chain seq x y z
N MET A 1 17.01 -1.24 -23.48
CA MET A 1 15.77 -1.90 -23.03
C MET A 1 15.90 -2.55 -21.67
N GLY A 2 16.86 -3.47 -21.43
CA GLY A 2 17.02 -4.14 -20.12
C GLY A 2 17.13 -3.19 -18.91
N LEU A 3 17.99 -2.17 -18.99
CA LEU A 3 18.19 -1.21 -17.89
C LEU A 3 16.92 -0.46 -17.48
N ALA A 4 16.10 -0.03 -18.45
CA ALA A 4 14.86 0.68 -18.18
C ALA A 4 13.84 -0.22 -17.46
N VAL A 5 13.69 -1.47 -17.92
CA VAL A 5 12.80 -2.46 -17.30
C VAL A 5 13.31 -2.84 -15.90
N SER A 6 14.63 -2.98 -15.72
CA SER A 6 15.21 -3.23 -14.40
C SER A 6 14.94 -2.09 -13.43
N PHE A 7 15.05 -0.83 -13.87
CA PHE A 7 14.73 0.32 -13.03
C PHE A 7 13.25 0.36 -12.66
N MET A 8 12.36 0.13 -13.62
CA MET A 8 10.92 0.04 -13.37
C MET A 8 10.59 -1.11 -12.41
N CYS A 9 11.19 -2.28 -12.59
CA CYS A 9 11.00 -3.43 -11.69
C CYS A 9 11.44 -3.08 -10.26
N ALA A 10 12.62 -2.47 -10.10
CA ALA A 10 13.11 -2.01 -8.81
C ALA A 10 12.17 -0.98 -8.17
N SER A 11 11.63 -0.03 -8.95
CA SER A 11 10.69 0.95 -8.43
C SER A 11 9.39 0.30 -7.96
N GLN A 12 8.83 -0.66 -8.71
CA GLN A 12 7.64 -1.39 -8.28
C GLN A 12 7.89 -2.23 -7.02
N LEU A 13 9.05 -2.89 -6.91
CA LEU A 13 9.41 -3.62 -5.69
C LEU A 13 9.52 -2.72 -4.46
N LEU A 14 9.98 -1.47 -4.63
CA LEU A 14 10.01 -0.48 -3.55
C LEU A 14 8.61 -0.03 -3.12
N LEU A 15 7.68 0.09 -4.05
CA LEU A 15 6.28 0.39 -3.77
C LEU A 15 5.63 -0.75 -2.98
N VAL A 16 5.82 -1.99 -3.41
CA VAL A 16 5.37 -3.19 -2.67
C VAL A 16 6.02 -3.24 -1.29
N ALA A 17 7.31 -2.93 -1.17
CA ALA A 17 7.99 -2.90 0.12
C ALA A 17 7.40 -1.89 1.09
N ARG A 18 6.76 -0.82 0.60
CA ARG A 18 6.10 0.23 1.39
C ARG A 18 4.57 0.10 1.45
N ASN A 19 4.01 -0.94 0.83
CA ASN A 19 2.58 -1.18 0.66
C ASN A 19 1.81 0.07 0.21
N GLN A 20 2.20 0.60 -0.95
CA GLN A 20 1.53 1.74 -1.57
C GLN A 20 1.51 1.58 -3.09
N THR A 21 0.51 2.16 -3.74
CA THR A 21 0.42 2.30 -5.20
C THR A 21 1.26 3.49 -5.69
N ASN A 22 1.37 3.68 -7.01
CA ASN A 22 2.04 4.86 -7.57
C ASN A 22 1.31 6.17 -7.21
N VAL A 23 -0.03 6.14 -7.17
CA VAL A 23 -0.86 7.30 -6.80
C VAL A 23 -0.62 7.63 -5.33
N GLU A 24 -0.79 6.65 -4.45
CA GLU A 24 -0.54 6.82 -3.01
C GLU A 24 0.91 7.24 -2.72
N ALA A 25 1.90 6.78 -3.49
CA ALA A 25 3.29 7.21 -3.31
C ALA A 25 3.48 8.70 -3.56
N ASN A 26 2.83 9.24 -4.59
CA ASN A 26 2.83 10.67 -4.89
C ASN A 26 2.17 11.46 -3.77
N ASP A 27 1.00 11.00 -3.30
CA ASP A 27 0.22 11.68 -2.28
C ASP A 27 0.90 11.61 -0.91
N ASN A 28 1.44 10.44 -0.55
CA ASN A 28 2.22 10.25 0.67
C ASN A 28 3.44 11.17 0.74
N ASP A 29 4.08 11.48 -0.38
CA ASP A 29 5.18 12.43 -0.43
C ASP A 29 4.72 13.88 -0.21
N TRP A 30 3.51 14.23 -0.66
CA TRP A 30 2.86 15.50 -0.32
C TRP A 30 2.47 15.54 1.16
N TYR A 31 1.76 14.53 1.66
CA TYR A 31 1.34 14.42 3.06
C TYR A 31 2.52 14.49 4.03
N ARG A 32 3.66 13.88 3.68
CA ARG A 32 4.86 13.98 4.50
C ARG A 32 5.37 15.41 4.62
N LYS A 33 5.32 16.21 3.54
CA LYS A 33 5.72 17.63 3.57
C LYS A 33 4.75 18.46 4.41
N VAL A 34 3.44 18.25 4.25
CA VAL A 34 2.39 18.95 5.01
C VAL A 34 2.44 18.59 6.50
N ALA A 35 2.62 17.32 6.84
CA ALA A 35 2.75 16.90 8.23
C ALA A 35 3.97 17.55 8.91
N ILE A 36 5.12 17.58 8.22
CA ILE A 36 6.33 18.24 8.73
C ILE A 36 6.11 19.73 8.95
N SER A 37 5.43 20.43 8.02
CA SER A 37 5.15 21.86 8.19
C SER A 37 4.20 22.15 9.36
N ARG A 38 3.32 21.20 9.70
CA ARG A 38 2.40 21.26 10.85
C ARG A 38 3.02 20.68 12.15
N GLY A 39 4.30 20.32 12.16
CA GLY A 39 4.97 19.74 13.33
C GLY A 39 4.51 18.32 13.70
N ARG A 40 3.86 17.61 12.77
CA ARG A 40 3.41 16.22 12.91
C ARG A 40 4.28 15.29 12.06
N THR A 41 4.13 13.98 12.24
CA THR A 41 4.80 12.97 11.42
C THR A 41 3.78 12.11 10.70
N PHE A 42 3.80 12.14 9.36
CA PHE A 42 2.98 11.26 8.54
C PHE A 42 3.62 9.86 8.41
N ARG A 43 2.79 8.82 8.53
CA ARG A 43 3.19 7.43 8.24
C ARG A 43 2.11 6.76 7.42
N ASN A 44 2.51 6.07 6.35
CA ASN A 44 1.58 5.29 5.53
C ASN A 44 0.78 4.30 6.42
N PRO A 45 -0.56 4.42 6.48
CA PRO A 45 -1.43 3.52 7.23
C PRO A 45 -1.29 2.05 6.82
N TYR A 46 -0.97 1.78 5.56
CA TYR A 46 -0.89 0.43 5.00
C TYR A 46 0.49 -0.20 5.14
N ASP A 47 1.52 0.54 5.56
CA ASP A 47 2.86 -0.01 5.75
C ASP A 47 2.94 -0.86 7.03
N LEU A 48 2.94 -2.17 6.87
CA LEU A 48 3.07 -3.18 7.93
C LEU A 48 4.52 -3.68 8.10
N GLY A 49 5.45 -3.10 7.34
CA GLY A 49 6.83 -3.55 7.23
C GLY A 49 7.04 -4.47 6.02
N TRP A 50 8.18 -4.30 5.33
CA TRP A 50 8.45 -4.88 4.01
C TRP A 50 8.13 -6.37 3.90
N ARG A 51 8.49 -7.21 4.88
CA ARG A 51 8.20 -8.65 4.85
C ARG A 51 6.71 -8.91 4.79
N GLN A 52 5.94 -8.21 5.62
CA GLN A 52 4.51 -8.42 5.71
C GLN A 52 3.79 -7.82 4.51
N ASN A 53 4.26 -6.68 4.00
CA ASN A 53 3.72 -6.04 2.81
C ASN A 53 3.82 -6.99 1.59
N PHE A 54 4.98 -7.63 1.39
CA PHE A 54 5.13 -8.66 0.34
C PHE A 54 4.18 -9.85 0.53
N ARG A 55 3.97 -10.29 1.78
CA ARG A 55 3.03 -11.37 2.08
C ARG A 55 1.60 -11.00 1.73
N GLU A 56 1.18 -9.77 2.00
CA GLU A 56 -0.18 -9.30 1.66
C GLU A 56 -0.36 -9.12 0.16
N VAL A 57 0.57 -8.46 -0.53
CA VAL A 57 0.42 -8.17 -1.97
C VAL A 57 0.42 -9.44 -2.81
N PHE A 58 1.33 -10.38 -2.53
CA PHE A 58 1.47 -11.60 -3.33
C PHE A 58 0.75 -12.81 -2.74
N ASN A 59 0.05 -12.64 -1.62
CA ASN A 59 -0.58 -13.74 -0.89
C ASN A 59 0.41 -14.87 -0.55
N ILE A 60 1.64 -14.51 -0.20
CA ILE A 60 2.72 -15.46 0.09
C ILE A 60 2.97 -15.60 1.58
N GLY A 61 3.40 -16.78 2.03
CA GLY A 61 3.63 -17.07 3.45
C GLY A 61 3.66 -18.56 3.76
N PRO A 62 3.65 -18.92 5.05
CA PRO A 62 3.53 -20.31 5.47
C PRO A 62 2.21 -20.92 4.97
N VAL A 63 2.27 -22.16 4.47
CA VAL A 63 1.07 -22.90 4.03
C VAL A 63 0.09 -23.11 5.19
N SER A 64 0.59 -23.17 6.44
CA SER A 64 -0.24 -23.23 7.64
C SER A 64 -1.16 -22.02 7.84
N GLU A 65 -0.84 -20.88 7.21
CA GLU A 65 -1.67 -19.67 7.22
C GLU A 65 -2.60 -19.59 5.98
N GLY A 66 -2.68 -20.66 5.18
CA GLY A 66 -3.46 -20.68 3.93
C GLY A 66 -2.83 -19.88 2.78
N ARG A 67 -1.55 -19.50 2.91
CA ARG A 67 -0.82 -18.69 1.93
C ARG A 67 0.08 -19.52 1.02
N TYR A 68 0.53 -18.90 -0.07
CA TYR A 68 1.34 -19.55 -1.09
C TYR A 68 2.84 -19.52 -0.75
N PRO A 69 3.62 -20.56 -1.11
CA PRO A 69 5.06 -20.56 -0.86
C PRO A 69 5.79 -19.44 -1.61
N TRP A 70 6.87 -18.90 -1.06
CA TRP A 70 7.66 -17.80 -1.67
C TRP A 70 8.11 -18.04 -3.12
N ILE A 71 8.25 -19.31 -3.52
CA ILE A 71 8.64 -19.68 -4.89
C ILE A 71 7.61 -19.24 -5.94
N THR A 72 6.33 -19.05 -5.57
CA THR A 72 5.28 -18.63 -6.51
C THR A 72 5.53 -17.24 -7.08
N LEU A 73 6.31 -16.39 -6.40
CA LEU A 73 6.69 -15.07 -6.91
C LEU A 73 7.51 -15.13 -8.21
N PHE A 74 8.24 -16.23 -8.42
CA PHE A 74 9.10 -16.43 -9.59
C PHE A 74 8.46 -17.31 -10.67
N LEU A 75 7.26 -17.85 -10.40
CA LEU A 75 6.56 -18.74 -11.31
C LEU A 75 5.38 -17.99 -11.95
N PRO A 76 5.11 -18.20 -13.25
CA PRO A 76 3.96 -17.60 -13.94
C PRO A 76 2.68 -18.36 -13.59
N VAL A 77 2.32 -18.39 -12.30
CA VAL A 77 1.12 -19.05 -11.79
C VAL A 77 0.13 -18.01 -11.28
N ALA A 78 -1.15 -18.20 -11.59
CA ALA A 78 -2.19 -17.32 -11.09
C ALA A 78 -2.41 -17.58 -9.58
N VAL A 79 -1.99 -16.62 -8.75
CA VAL A 79 -2.22 -16.62 -7.31
C VAL A 79 -3.35 -15.63 -7.01
N PRO A 80 -4.44 -16.04 -6.33
CA PRO A 80 -5.50 -15.12 -5.95
C PRO A 80 -4.98 -14.09 -4.92
N PRO A 81 -5.53 -12.86 -4.92
CA PRO A 81 -5.17 -11.84 -3.95
C PRO A 81 -5.46 -12.30 -2.51
N ALA A 82 -4.71 -11.77 -1.54
CA ALA A 82 -4.88 -12.12 -0.13
C ALA A 82 -6.15 -11.55 0.52
N GLY A 83 -6.82 -10.60 -0.14
CA GLY A 83 -7.98 -9.88 0.38
C GLY A 83 -9.05 -9.67 -0.69
N ASP A 84 -10.09 -8.92 -0.32
CA ASP A 84 -11.28 -8.65 -1.13
C ASP A 84 -11.12 -7.47 -2.11
N GLY A 85 -10.06 -6.66 -1.96
CA GLY A 85 -9.83 -5.47 -2.76
C GLY A 85 -10.66 -4.24 -2.33
N TRP A 86 -11.39 -4.34 -1.22
CA TRP A 86 -12.16 -3.26 -0.62
C TRP A 86 -11.62 -2.87 0.75
N THR A 87 -11.06 -3.84 1.46
CA THR A 87 -10.49 -3.66 2.79
C THR A 87 -9.05 -4.12 2.82
N TRP A 88 -8.19 -3.26 3.38
CA TRP A 88 -6.77 -3.56 3.56
C TRP A 88 -6.40 -3.47 5.02
N ARG A 89 -5.50 -4.36 5.44
CA ARG A 89 -5.02 -4.36 6.81
C ARG A 89 -4.15 -3.13 7.07
N LYS A 90 -4.57 -2.33 8.04
CA LYS A 90 -3.87 -1.12 8.47
C LYS A 90 -2.92 -1.41 9.63
N ARG A 91 -1.88 -0.59 9.76
CA ARG A 91 -0.92 -0.59 10.86
C ARG A 91 -1.64 -0.29 12.19
N MET A 92 -1.09 -0.82 13.29
CA MET A 92 -1.52 -0.41 14.63
C MET A 92 -1.30 1.09 14.84
N ASN A 93 -2.29 1.76 15.43
CA ASN A 93 -2.33 3.21 15.67
C ASN A 93 -2.24 4.07 14.40
N TRP A 94 -2.70 3.56 13.24
CA TRP A 94 -2.63 4.30 11.99
C TRP A 94 -3.31 5.68 12.04
N ARG A 95 -4.42 5.81 12.79
CA ARG A 95 -5.18 7.06 12.94
C ARG A 95 -4.39 8.21 13.55
N GLU A 96 -3.36 7.93 14.34
CA GLU A 96 -2.52 8.97 14.98
C GLU A 96 -1.53 9.62 14.00
N TYR A 97 -1.18 8.91 12.92
CA TYR A 97 -0.13 9.30 11.98
C TYR A 97 -0.64 9.44 10.54
N ALA A 98 -1.91 9.15 10.29
CA ALA A 98 -2.58 9.38 9.02
C ALA A 98 -2.90 10.88 8.86
N MET A 99 -3.17 11.29 7.62
CA MET A 99 -3.78 12.60 7.39
C MET A 99 -5.24 12.56 7.88
N GLU A 100 -5.76 13.73 8.23
CA GLU A 100 -7.20 13.88 8.48
C GLU A 100 -7.93 13.76 7.14
N PHE A 101 -9.13 13.18 7.14
CA PHE A 101 -9.93 12.93 5.93
C PHE A 101 -10.06 14.21 5.09
N GLU A 102 -10.37 15.34 5.72
CA GLU A 102 -10.50 16.65 5.06
C GLU A 102 -9.23 17.15 4.34
N ASP A 103 -8.06 16.59 4.65
CA ASP A 103 -6.78 16.94 4.02
C ASP A 103 -6.30 15.88 3.00
N GLU A 104 -7.07 14.81 2.76
CA GLU A 104 -6.72 13.80 1.76
C GLU A 104 -6.98 14.35 0.34
N LEU A 105 -5.96 14.28 -0.51
CA LEU A 105 -5.97 14.71 -1.91
C LEU A 105 -7.01 13.96 -2.76
N THR A 106 -7.39 12.76 -2.35
CA THR A 106 -8.31 11.87 -3.06
C THR A 106 -9.78 12.14 -2.75
N ASP A 107 -10.07 12.98 -1.75
CA ASP A 107 -11.43 13.22 -1.28
C ASP A 107 -12.13 14.34 -2.08
N GLU A 108 -11.44 14.94 -3.06
CA GLU A 108 -12.03 15.87 -4.04
C GLU A 108 -12.86 15.15 -5.13
N GLU A 109 -12.85 13.82 -5.21
CA GLU A 109 -13.89 13.07 -5.93
C GLU A 109 -15.14 13.05 -5.04
N GLU A 110 -15.98 14.09 -5.18
CA GLU A 110 -17.30 14.21 -4.55
C GLU A 110 -17.98 12.84 -4.46
N ALA A 111 -18.20 12.35 -3.23
CA ALA A 111 -19.12 11.25 -2.99
C ALA A 111 -20.42 11.60 -3.70
N SER A 112 -20.80 10.84 -4.74
CA SER A 112 -22.08 11.05 -5.40
C SER A 112 -23.15 10.98 -4.32
N GLU A 113 -23.89 12.07 -4.12
CA GLU A 113 -24.95 12.18 -3.12
C GLU A 113 -25.84 10.93 -3.17
N GLY A 114 -25.68 9.99 -2.23
CA GLY A 114 -26.50 8.77 -2.21
C GLY A 114 -25.99 7.52 -1.49
N GLU A 115 -24.72 7.41 -1.10
CA GLU A 115 -24.25 6.23 -0.35
C GLU A 115 -24.39 6.43 1.17
N GLU A 116 -25.59 6.14 1.70
CA GLU A 116 -25.78 5.83 3.12
C GLU A 116 -25.23 4.41 3.42
N PHE A 117 -24.31 4.31 4.37
CA PHE A 117 -23.85 3.04 4.96
C PHE A 117 -24.76 2.57 6.10
#